data_AF-A0A2H0DE76-F1
#
_entry.id   AF-A0A2H0DE76-F1
#
_cell.length_a   1.000
_cell.length_b   1.000
_cell.length_c   1.000
_cell.angle_alpha   90.00
_cell.angle_beta   90.00
_cell.angle_gamma   90.00
#
_symmetry.space_group_name_H-M   'P 1'
#
loop_
_entity.id
_entity.type
_entity.pdbx_description
1 polymer ?
#
loop_
_entity_poly.entity_id
_entity_poly.type
_entity_poly.pdbx_seq_one_letter_code
_entity_poly.pdbx_strand_id
1 'polypeptide(L)'
;MTNKPIDKIKHHTGQWSKGYKRRLLTEFHKLWRSKSSGFYGLGYIATFIYFEVMAFFKEIIEFDFSFSGIIGQIITQLISFSIQTIINTVQAIIWPFTFIHYMSAVPGFLLLAAGYFIHAWVSKKWDLDELVRIKSVDMSEVESVLNYCFNESDSQDIKLTKTMQDAFNGKFNRIQPQALPKEWQALLEKAENHQLEEWRHYPRACLALLLLLKVFTTEDNKFTNSYADEVLKEALHLELEEELHWKMQVVIYGFWLKSDQEKNKVKAQNKIRKLRKHCEKDPKNQFKYFVNTLNIAL
;
A
#
# COMPACT_ATOMS: atom_id res chain seq x y z
N MET A 1 -48.16 21.75 -5.49
CA MET A 1 -47.19 21.10 -6.40
C MET A 1 -45.81 21.66 -6.12
N THR A 2 -45.08 21.03 -5.21
CA THR A 2 -43.77 21.49 -4.72
C THR A 2 -42.66 20.62 -5.31
N ASN A 3 -42.11 21.08 -6.45
CA ASN A 3 -40.88 20.51 -7.01
C ASN A 3 -39.68 20.98 -6.19
N LYS A 4 -39.01 20.06 -5.48
CA LYS A 4 -37.58 20.09 -5.09
C LYS A 4 -37.27 18.84 -4.27
N PRO A 5 -36.58 17.83 -4.85
CA PRO A 5 -35.22 17.55 -4.38
C PRO A 5 -34.33 16.83 -5.42
N ILE A 6 -33.92 17.46 -6.53
CA ILE A 6 -32.98 16.83 -7.48
C ILE A 6 -31.56 17.43 -7.36
N ASP A 7 -31.40 18.62 -6.77
CA ASP A 7 -30.09 19.29 -6.72
C ASP A 7 -29.12 18.73 -5.68
N LYS A 8 -29.58 17.91 -4.72
CA LYS A 8 -28.71 17.33 -3.68
C LYS A 8 -27.90 16.11 -4.13
N ILE A 9 -28.18 15.51 -5.29
CA ILE A 9 -27.48 14.29 -5.74
C ILE A 9 -26.20 14.62 -6.55
N LYS A 10 -26.09 15.82 -7.13
CA LYS A 10 -24.94 16.18 -7.98
C LYS A 10 -23.63 16.45 -7.22
N HIS A 11 -23.66 16.69 -5.91
CA HIS A 11 -22.45 16.99 -5.14
C HIS A 11 -21.68 15.76 -4.64
N HIS A 12 -22.29 14.57 -4.59
CA HIS A 12 -21.61 13.38 -4.07
C HIS A 12 -20.90 12.52 -5.13
N THR A 13 -21.23 12.65 -6.42
CA THR A 13 -20.60 11.86 -7.47
C THR A 13 -19.21 12.37 -7.88
N GLY A 14 -18.87 13.62 -7.56
CA GLY A 14 -17.57 14.22 -7.91
C GLY A 14 -16.38 13.74 -7.07
N GLN A 15 -16.58 13.46 -5.78
CA GLN A 15 -15.49 13.09 -4.86
C GLN A 15 -14.99 11.65 -5.05
N TRP A 16 -15.85 10.70 -5.41
CA TRP A 16 -15.46 9.31 -5.62
C TRP A 16 -14.48 9.12 -6.79
N SER A 17 -14.55 9.98 -7.82
CA SER A 17 -13.69 9.88 -9.00
C SER A 17 -12.22 10.20 -8.74
N LYS A 18 -11.92 11.12 -7.80
CA LYS A 18 -10.54 11.55 -7.52
C LYS A 18 -9.78 10.52 -6.67
N GLY A 19 -10.45 9.90 -5.70
CA GLY A 19 -9.85 8.86 -4.85
C GLY A 19 -9.53 7.58 -5.63
N TYR A 20 -10.45 7.13 -6.49
CA TYR A 20 -10.25 5.92 -7.28
C TYR A 20 -9.11 6.06 -8.30
N LYS A 21 -9.01 7.21 -8.98
CA LYS A 21 -7.89 7.49 -9.89
C LYS A 21 -6.53 7.46 -9.17
N ARG A 22 -6.43 8.06 -7.98
CA ARG A 22 -5.19 8.01 -7.19
C ARG A 22 -4.85 6.57 -6.80
N ARG A 23 -5.81 5.79 -6.30
CA ARG A 23 -5.57 4.39 -5.93
C ARG A 23 -5.10 3.55 -7.12
N LEU A 24 -5.76 3.67 -8.28
CA LEU A 24 -5.33 2.96 -9.49
C LEU A 24 -3.93 3.38 -9.94
N LEU A 25 -3.62 4.69 -9.91
CA LEU A 25 -2.29 5.17 -10.25
C LEU A 25 -1.23 4.67 -9.26
N THR A 26 -1.53 4.63 -7.96
CA THR A 26 -0.61 4.12 -6.93
C THR A 26 -0.39 2.62 -7.08
N GLU A 27 -1.44 1.82 -7.28
CA GLU A 27 -1.30 0.37 -7.46
C GLU A 27 -0.64 0.02 -8.80
N PHE A 28 -0.97 0.76 -9.87
CA PHE A 28 -0.24 0.67 -11.14
C PHE A 28 1.23 1.03 -10.94
N HIS A 29 1.54 2.08 -10.18
CA HIS A 29 2.91 2.48 -9.88
C HIS A 29 3.65 1.46 -9.01
N LYS A 30 2.98 0.81 -8.05
CA LYS A 30 3.57 -0.30 -7.26
C LYS A 30 3.83 -1.52 -8.13
N LEU A 31 2.87 -1.92 -8.97
CA LEU A 31 3.07 -2.98 -9.95
C LEU A 31 4.19 -2.62 -10.94
N TRP A 32 4.25 -1.35 -11.33
CA TRP A 32 5.30 -0.82 -12.17
C TRP A 32 6.66 -0.89 -11.48
N ARG A 33 6.83 -0.39 -10.25
CA ARG A 33 8.11 -0.45 -9.54
C ARG A 33 8.54 -1.88 -9.19
N SER A 34 7.60 -2.73 -8.77
CA SER A 34 7.89 -4.11 -8.37
C SER A 34 8.18 -5.04 -9.54
N LYS A 35 7.60 -4.77 -10.73
CA LYS A 35 7.72 -5.65 -11.91
C LYS A 35 8.36 -5.02 -13.14
N SER A 36 8.50 -3.70 -13.22
CA SER A 36 9.22 -3.08 -14.32
C SER A 36 10.71 -3.32 -14.11
N SER A 37 11.22 -4.28 -14.85
CA SER A 37 12.64 -4.52 -15.11
C SER A 37 13.30 -3.35 -15.89
N GLY A 38 12.92 -2.11 -15.58
CA GLY A 38 13.32 -0.90 -16.31
C GLY A 38 12.66 -0.75 -17.68
N PHE A 39 13.32 0.00 -18.57
CA PHE A 39 12.88 0.29 -19.93
C PHE A 39 12.44 -0.95 -20.73
N TYR A 40 13.09 -2.10 -20.51
CA TYR A 40 12.75 -3.36 -21.15
C TYR A 40 11.34 -3.85 -20.81
N GLY A 41 10.93 -3.73 -19.54
CA GLY A 41 9.59 -4.09 -19.09
C GLY A 41 8.51 -3.21 -19.70
N LEU A 42 8.78 -1.90 -19.85
CA LEU A 42 7.87 -0.97 -20.53
C LEU A 42 7.69 -1.36 -22.00
N GLY A 43 8.79 -1.62 -22.70
CA GLY A 43 8.75 -2.06 -24.09
C GLY A 43 8.03 -3.39 -24.26
N TYR A 44 8.24 -4.34 -23.35
CA TYR A 44 7.51 -5.62 -23.32
C TYR A 44 6.00 -5.40 -23.20
N ILE A 45 5.53 -4.64 -22.22
CA ILE A 45 4.09 -4.41 -22.00
C ILE A 45 3.47 -3.70 -23.21
N ALA A 46 4.13 -2.65 -23.71
CA ALA A 46 3.64 -1.91 -24.87
C ALA A 46 3.54 -2.79 -26.13
N THR A 47 4.55 -3.62 -26.36
CA THR A 47 4.60 -4.55 -27.50
C THR A 47 3.57 -5.65 -27.37
N PHE A 48 3.41 -6.22 -26.16
CA PHE A 48 2.39 -7.24 -25.89
C PHE A 48 0.98 -6.70 -26.14
N ILE A 49 0.65 -5.53 -25.59
CA ILE A 49 -0.66 -4.89 -25.80
C ILE A 49 -0.89 -4.62 -27.29
N TYR A 50 0.12 -4.14 -28.01
CA TYR A 50 0.02 -3.90 -29.44
C TYR A 50 -0.32 -5.19 -30.21
N PHE A 51 0.41 -6.28 -29.97
CA PHE A 51 0.16 -7.55 -30.65
C PHE A 51 -1.20 -8.15 -30.27
N GLU A 52 -1.61 -8.06 -29.01
CA GLU A 52 -2.89 -8.59 -28.55
C GLU A 52 -4.07 -7.83 -29.17
N VAL A 53 -4.00 -6.50 -29.22
CA VAL A 53 -5.02 -5.66 -29.84
C VAL A 53 -5.12 -5.94 -31.34
N MET A 54 -3.98 -6.07 -32.04
CA MET A 54 -3.97 -6.38 -33.47
C MET A 54 -4.51 -7.78 -33.76
N ALA A 55 -4.15 -8.78 -32.95
CA ALA A 55 -4.69 -10.14 -33.07
C ALA A 55 -6.20 -10.15 -32.84
N PHE A 56 -6.67 -9.46 -31.79
CA PHE A 56 -8.10 -9.34 -31.49
C PHE A 56 -8.89 -8.67 -32.62
N PHE A 57 -8.37 -7.59 -33.21
CA PHE A 57 -9.03 -6.96 -34.36
C PHE A 57 -9.07 -7.87 -35.58
N LYS A 58 -7.99 -8.61 -35.85
CA LYS A 58 -7.96 -9.57 -36.95
C LYS A 58 -9.02 -10.65 -36.76
N GLU A 59 -9.13 -11.19 -35.55
CA GLU A 59 -10.13 -12.18 -35.19
C GLU A 59 -11.57 -11.66 -35.34
N ILE A 60 -11.84 -10.43 -34.91
CA ILE A 60 -13.17 -9.81 -35.10
C ILE A 60 -13.53 -9.66 -36.57
N ILE A 61 -12.57 -9.26 -37.40
CA ILE A 61 -12.81 -9.04 -38.84
C ILE A 61 -13.04 -10.37 -39.56
N GLU A 62 -12.38 -11.44 -39.14
CA GLU A 62 -12.51 -12.78 -39.73
C GLU A 62 -13.69 -13.60 -39.18
N PHE A 63 -14.40 -13.10 -38.15
CA PHE A 63 -15.49 -13.83 -37.51
C PHE A 63 -16.76 -13.84 -38.38
N ASP A 64 -17.07 -15.01 -38.97
CA ASP A 64 -18.31 -15.25 -39.71
C ASP A 64 -19.46 -15.63 -38.76
N PHE A 65 -20.56 -14.86 -38.77
CA PHE A 65 -21.70 -14.97 -37.84
C PHE A 65 -22.69 -16.09 -38.19
N SER A 66 -22.23 -17.22 -38.74
CA SER A 66 -23.12 -18.33 -39.09
C SER A 66 -23.69 -19.02 -37.83
N PHE A 67 -25.01 -19.04 -37.67
CA PHE A 67 -25.68 -19.55 -36.46
C PHE A 67 -25.61 -21.07 -36.25
N SER A 68 -25.23 -21.86 -37.27
CA SER A 68 -25.31 -23.32 -37.22
C SER A 68 -24.16 -24.02 -36.47
N GLY A 69 -23.22 -23.28 -35.88
CA GLY A 69 -22.03 -23.87 -35.25
C GLY A 69 -21.43 -23.07 -34.09
N ILE A 70 -22.18 -22.14 -33.47
CA ILE A 70 -21.66 -21.13 -32.54
C ILE A 70 -20.78 -21.73 -31.44
N ILE A 71 -21.19 -22.82 -30.79
CA ILE A 71 -20.42 -23.42 -29.68
C ILE A 71 -19.07 -23.96 -30.17
N GLY A 72 -19.04 -24.64 -31.32
CA GLY A 72 -17.80 -25.18 -31.88
C GLY A 72 -16.85 -24.08 -32.35
N GLN A 73 -17.40 -23.02 -32.94
CA GLN A 73 -16.63 -21.83 -33.34
C GLN A 73 -16.05 -21.10 -32.12
N ILE A 74 -16.84 -20.91 -31.05
CA ILE A 74 -16.34 -20.27 -29.81
C ILE A 74 -15.19 -21.07 -29.19
N ILE A 75 -15.31 -22.40 -29.08
CA ILE A 75 -14.23 -23.22 -28.50
C ILE A 75 -12.96 -23.14 -29.37
N THR A 76 -13.12 -23.24 -30.69
CA THR A 76 -12.00 -23.14 -31.64
C THR A 76 -11.33 -21.76 -31.58
N GLN A 77 -12.13 -20.70 -31.49
CA GLN A 77 -11.66 -19.33 -31.36
C GLN A 77 -10.89 -19.14 -30.04
N LEU A 78 -11.44 -19.64 -28.93
CA LEU A 78 -10.79 -19.53 -27.62
C LEU A 78 -9.42 -20.23 -27.59
N ILE A 79 -9.32 -21.41 -28.20
CA ILE A 79 -8.05 -22.14 -28.33
C ILE A 79 -7.07 -21.36 -29.20
N SER A 80 -7.53 -20.85 -30.35
CA SER A 80 -6.70 -20.09 -31.29
C SER A 80 -6.18 -18.80 -30.65
N PHE A 81 -7.06 -18.05 -29.99
CA PHE A 81 -6.72 -16.87 -29.22
C PHE A 81 -5.70 -17.19 -28.13
N SER A 82 -5.89 -18.27 -27.37
CA SER A 82 -4.95 -18.68 -26.31
C SER A 82 -3.55 -18.98 -26.86
N ILE A 83 -3.47 -19.67 -28.00
CA ILE A 83 -2.19 -19.95 -28.68
C ILE A 83 -1.57 -18.63 -29.18
N GLN A 84 -2.38 -17.73 -29.75
CA GLN A 84 -1.91 -16.44 -30.23
C GLN A 84 -1.40 -15.56 -29.10
N THR A 85 -2.06 -15.53 -27.94
CA THR A 85 -1.58 -14.82 -26.75
C THR A 85 -0.22 -15.34 -26.29
N ILE A 86 0.02 -16.66 -26.34
CA ILE A 86 1.34 -17.26 -26.03
C ILE A 86 2.39 -16.80 -27.04
N ILE A 87 2.08 -16.81 -28.34
CA ILE A 87 2.99 -16.33 -29.39
C ILE A 87 3.29 -14.85 -29.20
N ASN A 88 2.27 -14.03 -28.95
CA ASN A 88 2.39 -12.59 -28.68
C ASN A 88 3.25 -12.33 -27.45
N THR A 89 3.12 -13.16 -26.41
CA THR A 89 3.98 -13.11 -25.22
C THR A 89 5.45 -13.33 -25.60
N VAL A 90 5.75 -14.37 -26.37
CA VAL A 90 7.12 -14.65 -26.83
C VAL A 90 7.66 -13.52 -27.71
N GLN A 91 6.85 -13.02 -28.65
CA GLN A 91 7.23 -11.89 -29.52
C GLN A 91 7.47 -10.60 -28.73
N ALA A 92 6.67 -10.35 -27.70
CA ALA A 92 6.87 -9.23 -26.80
C ALA A 92 8.14 -9.39 -25.95
N ILE A 93 8.56 -10.61 -25.59
CA ILE A 93 9.86 -10.82 -24.94
C ILE A 93 10.99 -10.40 -25.90
N ILE A 94 10.95 -10.84 -27.16
CA ILE A 94 11.99 -10.50 -28.14
C ILE A 94 11.79 -9.13 -28.81
N TRP A 95 11.01 -8.23 -28.21
CA TRP A 95 10.63 -6.95 -28.80
C TRP A 95 11.80 -6.06 -29.26
N PRO A 96 12.97 -6.00 -28.58
CA PRO A 96 14.05 -5.13 -29.06
C PRO A 96 14.58 -5.64 -30.40
N PHE A 97 14.63 -6.97 -30.58
CA PHE A 97 15.09 -7.59 -31.81
C PHE A 97 14.10 -7.38 -32.96
N THR A 98 12.80 -7.55 -32.71
CA THR A 98 11.77 -7.27 -33.74
C THR A 98 11.80 -5.80 -34.13
N PHE A 99 11.94 -4.90 -33.17
CA PHE A 99 12.04 -3.46 -33.41
C PHE A 99 13.26 -3.09 -34.28
N ILE A 100 14.44 -3.63 -33.95
CA ILE A 100 15.68 -3.44 -34.74
C ILE A 100 15.51 -4.02 -36.16
N HIS A 101 14.83 -5.16 -36.29
CA HIS A 101 14.55 -5.76 -37.59
C HIS A 101 13.66 -4.86 -38.47
N TYR A 102 12.62 -4.25 -37.90
CA TYR A 102 11.70 -3.38 -38.64
C TYR A 102 12.31 -2.05 -39.07
N MET A 103 13.16 -1.41 -38.25
CA MET A 103 13.70 -0.08 -38.53
C MET A 103 15.09 -0.08 -39.20
N SER A 104 15.56 -1.25 -39.64
CA SER A 104 16.97 -1.54 -39.96
C SER A 104 17.90 -1.40 -38.74
N ALA A 105 19.04 -2.08 -38.77
CA ALA A 105 19.86 -2.29 -37.57
C ALA A 105 20.27 -0.97 -36.89
N VAL A 106 20.85 -0.03 -37.64
CA VAL A 106 21.45 1.19 -37.07
C VAL A 106 20.38 2.16 -36.50
N PRO A 107 19.33 2.56 -37.24
CA PRO A 107 18.29 3.44 -36.69
C PRO A 107 17.52 2.79 -35.53
N GLY A 108 17.27 1.48 -35.59
CA GLY A 108 16.62 0.73 -34.51
C GLY A 108 17.41 0.80 -33.20
N PHE A 109 18.73 0.58 -33.26
CA PHE A 109 19.60 0.71 -32.08
C PHE A 109 19.64 2.14 -31.53
N LEU A 110 19.75 3.16 -32.40
CA LEU A 110 19.76 4.55 -31.96
C LEU A 110 18.47 4.95 -31.25
N LEU A 111 17.31 4.50 -31.76
CA LEU A 111 16.02 4.82 -31.18
C LEU A 111 15.78 4.08 -29.86
N LEU A 112 16.24 2.83 -29.74
CA LEU A 112 16.24 2.09 -28.46
C LEU A 112 17.12 2.78 -27.41
N ALA A 113 18.32 3.21 -27.79
CA ALA A 113 19.21 3.95 -26.91
C ALA A 113 18.57 5.27 -26.45
N ALA A 114 18.01 6.04 -27.39
CA ALA A 114 17.31 7.29 -27.07
C ALA A 114 16.12 7.05 -26.13
N GLY A 115 15.30 6.03 -26.38
CA GLY A 115 14.19 5.65 -25.51
C GLY A 115 14.64 5.27 -24.10
N TYR A 116 15.74 4.51 -23.99
CA TYR A 116 16.34 4.17 -22.69
C TYR A 116 16.80 5.42 -21.93
N PHE A 117 17.48 6.36 -22.59
CA PHE A 117 17.93 7.61 -21.96
C PHE A 117 16.76 8.49 -21.52
N ILE A 118 15.71 8.60 -22.34
CA ILE A 118 14.49 9.33 -21.97
C ILE A 118 13.85 8.67 -20.74
N HIS A 119 13.71 7.33 -20.75
CA HIS A 119 13.19 6.60 -19.60
C HIS A 119 14.02 6.87 -18.34
N ALA A 120 15.35 6.72 -18.42
CA ALA A 120 16.23 6.99 -17.28
C ALA A 120 16.13 8.43 -16.77
N TRP A 121 16.03 9.41 -17.67
CA TRP A 121 15.86 10.82 -17.31
C TRP A 121 14.52 11.09 -16.62
N VAL A 122 13.43 10.53 -17.16
CA VAL A 122 12.09 10.65 -16.57
C VAL A 122 12.05 9.96 -15.20
N SER A 123 12.52 8.72 -15.09
CA SER A 123 12.54 7.98 -13.81
C SER A 123 13.31 8.75 -12.74
N LYS A 124 14.48 9.31 -13.07
CA LYS A 124 15.27 10.11 -12.13
C LYS A 124 14.53 11.37 -11.68
N LYS A 125 13.80 12.03 -12.57
CA LYS A 125 13.02 13.23 -12.23
C LYS A 125 11.86 12.90 -11.29
N TRP A 126 11.18 11.78 -11.53
CA TRP A 126 10.10 11.32 -10.65
C TRP A 126 10.60 10.91 -9.27
N ASP A 127 11.75 10.23 -9.18
CA ASP A 127 12.37 9.91 -7.89
C ASP A 127 12.77 11.19 -7.12
N LEU A 128 13.19 12.26 -7.81
CA LEU A 128 13.48 13.54 -7.17
C LEU A 128 12.23 14.18 -6.56
N ASP A 129 11.09 14.14 -7.23
CA ASP A 129 9.83 14.68 -6.70
C ASP A 129 9.36 13.90 -5.45
N GLU A 130 9.56 12.58 -5.45
CA GLU A 130 9.29 11.75 -4.27
C GLU A 130 10.28 12.03 -3.14
N LEU A 131 11.57 12.21 -3.44
CA LEU A 131 12.58 12.60 -2.45
C LEU A 131 12.33 13.99 -1.87
N VAL A 132 11.84 14.94 -2.67
CA VAL A 132 11.44 16.27 -2.19
C VAL A 132 10.22 16.16 -1.27
N ARG A 133 9.27 15.28 -1.59
CA ARG A 133 8.14 14.97 -0.70
C ARG A 133 8.55 14.16 0.55
N ILE A 134 9.61 13.37 0.50
CA ILE A 134 10.16 12.71 1.70
C ILE A 134 10.84 13.76 2.59
N LYS A 135 11.55 14.72 1.99
CA LYS A 135 12.21 15.81 2.74
C LYS A 135 11.25 16.76 3.44
N SER A 136 9.97 16.83 3.10
CA SER A 136 8.99 17.63 3.85
C SER A 136 8.61 16.98 5.19
N VAL A 137 8.77 15.66 5.31
CA VAL A 137 8.61 14.97 6.59
C VAL A 137 9.91 15.05 7.35
N ASP A 138 9.91 15.79 8.45
CA ASP A 138 11.05 15.83 9.36
C ASP A 138 11.19 14.48 10.07
N MET A 139 12.00 13.61 9.49
CA MET A 139 12.26 12.27 10.03
C MET A 139 12.91 12.33 11.41
N SER A 140 13.50 13.47 11.82
CA SER A 140 14.01 13.61 13.18
C SER A 140 12.88 13.68 14.21
N GLU A 141 11.76 14.33 13.88
CA GLU A 141 10.55 14.35 14.70
C GLU A 141 9.96 12.94 14.81
N VAL A 142 9.84 12.23 13.67
CA VAL A 142 9.34 10.84 13.61
C VAL A 142 10.20 9.90 14.46
N GLU A 143 11.52 9.94 14.26
CA GLU A 143 12.45 9.08 15.01
C GLU A 143 12.47 9.47 16.49
N SER A 144 12.28 10.74 16.86
CA SER A 144 12.14 11.12 18.27
C SER A 144 10.94 10.41 18.92
N VAL A 145 9.79 10.39 18.23
CA VAL A 145 8.56 9.73 18.69
C VAL A 145 8.77 8.22 18.82
N LEU A 146 9.31 7.60 17.78
CA LEU A 146 9.56 6.17 17.78
C LEU A 146 10.60 5.76 18.82
N ASN A 147 11.71 6.48 18.93
CA ASN A 147 12.77 6.19 19.89
C ASN A 147 12.27 6.30 21.33
N TYR A 148 11.51 7.34 21.68
CA TYR A 148 10.96 7.41 23.02
C TYR A 148 9.93 6.30 23.28
N CYS A 149 9.15 5.89 22.26
CA CYS A 149 8.20 4.80 22.41
C CYS A 149 8.85 3.40 22.46
N PHE A 150 9.99 3.19 21.80
CA PHE A 150 10.55 1.86 21.54
C PHE A 150 12.00 1.66 21.97
N ASN A 151 12.80 2.70 22.25
CA ASN A 151 14.15 2.48 22.77
C ASN A 151 14.10 2.02 24.23
N GLU A 152 14.86 0.97 24.51
CA GLU A 152 15.06 0.36 25.82
C GLU A 152 16.28 0.98 26.54
N SER A 153 16.37 2.31 26.59
CA SER A 153 17.50 3.01 27.21
C SER A 153 17.33 3.08 28.74
N ASP A 154 17.79 2.02 29.41
CA ASP A 154 18.26 1.94 30.80
C ASP A 154 17.66 2.93 31.82
N SER A 155 16.69 2.42 32.59
CA SER A 155 16.25 2.84 33.93
C SER A 155 14.95 3.65 34.07
N GLN A 156 14.57 4.56 33.16
CA GLN A 156 13.23 5.20 33.17
C GLN A 156 12.21 4.50 32.23
N ASP A 157 12.71 3.72 31.27
CA ASP A 157 11.91 3.10 30.21
C ASP A 157 11.05 1.92 30.66
N ILE A 158 11.36 1.27 31.79
CA ILE A 158 10.50 0.21 32.34
C ILE A 158 9.08 0.74 32.59
N LYS A 159 8.93 2.02 32.96
CA LYS A 159 7.60 2.62 33.13
C LYS A 159 6.87 2.80 31.81
N LEU A 160 7.53 3.21 30.73
CA LEU A 160 6.86 3.44 29.46
C LEU A 160 6.60 2.12 28.72
N THR A 161 7.55 1.19 28.68
CA THR A 161 7.31 -0.15 28.14
C THR A 161 6.21 -0.85 28.92
N LYS A 162 6.17 -0.71 30.25
CA LYS A 162 5.06 -1.19 31.08
C LYS A 162 3.77 -0.43 30.82
N THR A 163 3.81 0.88 30.56
CA THR A 163 2.61 1.67 30.22
C THR A 163 2.07 1.28 28.85
N MET A 164 2.94 1.05 27.87
CA MET A 164 2.60 0.49 26.56
C MET A 164 2.08 -0.93 26.70
N GLN A 165 2.70 -1.76 27.54
CA GLN A 165 2.26 -3.12 27.81
C GLN A 165 0.93 -3.17 28.59
N ASP A 166 0.70 -2.24 29.51
CA ASP A 166 -0.54 -2.05 30.24
C ASP A 166 -1.63 -1.53 29.31
N ALA A 167 -1.27 -0.61 28.41
CA ALA A 167 -2.06 -0.19 27.26
C ALA A 167 -2.47 -1.39 26.38
N PHE A 168 -1.52 -2.27 26.01
CA PHE A 168 -1.75 -3.51 25.27
C PHE A 168 -2.65 -4.48 26.04
N ASN A 169 -2.57 -4.51 27.37
CA ASN A 169 -3.41 -5.34 28.23
C ASN A 169 -4.81 -4.73 28.48
N GLY A 170 -5.13 -3.59 27.86
CA GLY A 170 -6.40 -2.90 28.03
C GLY A 170 -6.53 -2.14 29.36
N LYS A 171 -5.43 -1.93 30.07
CA LYS A 171 -5.29 -1.06 31.26
C LYS A 171 -4.70 0.28 30.86
N PHE A 172 -5.24 0.85 29.79
CA PHE A 172 -4.76 2.10 29.21
C PHE A 172 -5.12 3.26 30.14
N ASN A 173 -4.22 3.63 31.04
CA ASN A 173 -4.26 4.97 31.60
C ASN A 173 -3.71 5.89 30.52
N ARG A 174 -4.58 6.68 29.88
CA ARG A 174 -4.16 7.71 28.92
C ARG A 174 -3.06 8.55 29.56
N ILE A 175 -1.95 8.68 28.87
CA ILE A 175 -0.88 9.59 29.31
C ILE A 175 -1.44 11.00 29.12
N GLN A 176 -1.47 11.79 30.20
CA GLN A 176 -1.92 13.16 30.10
C GLN A 176 -0.98 13.92 29.13
N PRO A 177 -1.47 14.73 28.18
CA PRO A 177 -0.65 15.39 27.16
C PRO A 177 0.36 16.33 27.82
N GLN A 178 0.00 16.87 28.99
CA GLN A 178 0.85 17.67 29.86
C GLN A 178 2.12 16.95 30.33
N ALA A 179 2.12 15.61 30.35
CA ALA A 179 3.28 14.80 30.70
C ALA A 179 4.22 14.53 29.51
N LEU A 180 3.82 14.90 28.29
CA LEU A 180 4.65 14.77 27.09
C LEU A 180 5.63 15.94 26.99
N PRO A 181 6.80 15.72 26.36
CA PRO A 181 7.68 16.81 25.96
C PRO A 181 6.91 17.91 25.18
N LYS A 182 7.28 19.18 25.36
CA LYS A 182 6.59 20.31 24.70
C LYS A 182 6.56 20.17 23.17
N GLU A 183 7.64 19.65 22.59
CA GLU A 183 7.75 19.38 21.15
C GLU A 183 6.69 18.40 20.68
N TRP A 184 6.37 17.41 21.50
CA TRP A 184 5.39 16.38 21.19
C TRP A 184 3.95 16.85 21.38
N GLN A 185 3.72 17.75 22.33
CA GLN A 185 2.42 18.41 22.46
C GLN A 185 2.10 19.19 21.17
N ALA A 186 3.09 19.89 20.61
CA ALA A 186 2.94 20.56 19.31
C ALA A 186 2.72 19.56 18.16
N LEU A 187 3.42 18.42 18.14
CA LEU A 187 3.19 17.37 17.14
C LEU A 187 1.80 16.73 17.26
N LEU A 188 1.33 16.51 18.49
CA LEU A 188 -0.01 15.99 18.75
C LEU A 188 -1.07 16.97 18.25
N GLU A 189 -0.91 18.26 18.54
CA GLU A 189 -1.81 19.31 18.03
C GLU A 189 -1.80 19.37 16.50
N LYS A 190 -0.62 19.28 15.85
CA LYS A 190 -0.52 19.17 14.39
C LYS A 190 -1.24 17.91 13.88
N ALA A 191 -1.09 16.77 14.55
CA ALA A 191 -1.73 15.51 14.18
C ALA A 191 -3.26 15.59 14.27
N GLU A 192 -3.79 16.14 15.37
CA GLU A 192 -5.22 16.34 15.61
C GLU A 192 -5.84 17.32 14.60
N ASN A 193 -5.07 18.33 14.17
CA ASN A 193 -5.45 19.28 13.13
C ASN A 193 -5.19 18.77 11.70
N HIS A 194 -4.85 17.49 11.51
CA HIS A 194 -4.58 16.86 10.21
C HIS A 194 -3.41 17.49 9.43
N GLN A 195 -2.55 18.26 10.09
CA GLN A 195 -1.40 18.91 9.44
C GLN A 195 -0.27 17.93 9.11
N LEU A 196 -0.29 16.72 9.71
CA LEU A 196 0.66 15.64 9.47
C LEU A 196 0.12 14.60 8.47
N GLU A 197 -0.74 14.99 7.52
CA GLU A 197 -1.34 14.04 6.57
C GLU A 197 -0.29 13.31 5.70
N GLU A 198 0.83 13.97 5.42
CA GLU A 198 1.94 13.38 4.65
C GLU A 198 2.61 12.20 5.36
N TRP A 199 2.53 12.12 6.71
CA TRP A 199 3.12 11.03 7.49
C TRP A 199 2.44 9.69 7.20
N ARG A 200 1.19 9.69 6.73
CA ARG A 200 0.44 8.47 6.40
C ARG A 200 1.09 7.64 5.30
N HIS A 201 1.88 8.27 4.43
CA HIS A 201 2.51 7.60 3.30
C HIS A 201 3.81 6.88 3.65
N TYR A 202 4.40 7.16 4.82
CA TYR A 202 5.66 6.57 5.24
C TYR A 202 5.43 5.63 6.41
N PRO A 203 5.85 4.36 6.35
CA PRO A 203 5.46 3.40 7.38
C PRO A 203 5.90 3.79 8.80
N ARG A 204 7.10 4.37 8.97
CA ARG A 204 7.61 4.89 10.25
C ARG A 204 6.82 6.10 10.76
N ALA A 205 6.59 7.09 9.89
CA ALA A 205 5.84 8.28 10.24
C ALA A 205 4.37 7.95 10.51
N CYS A 206 3.80 6.99 9.78
CA CYS A 206 2.45 6.49 9.99
C CYS A 206 2.30 5.79 11.35
N LEU A 207 3.28 4.97 11.74
CA LEU A 207 3.34 4.40 13.09
C LEU A 207 3.45 5.49 14.16
N ALA A 208 4.34 6.46 13.99
CA ALA A 208 4.45 7.60 14.91
C ALA A 208 3.14 8.39 15.02
N LEU A 209 2.47 8.64 13.88
CA LEU A 209 1.18 9.31 13.81
C LEU A 209 0.08 8.52 14.53
N LEU A 210 0.05 7.19 14.38
CA LEU A 210 -0.87 6.32 15.12
C LEU A 210 -0.62 6.37 16.62
N LEU A 211 0.64 6.40 17.04
CA LEU A 211 1.01 6.53 18.45
C LEU A 211 0.54 7.88 19.00
N LEU A 212 0.81 8.98 18.30
CA LEU A 212 0.27 10.31 18.60
C LEU A 212 -1.25 10.28 18.75
N LEU A 213 -1.97 9.80 17.74
CA LEU A 213 -3.43 9.89 17.70
C LEU A 213 -4.16 8.91 18.63
N LYS A 214 -3.59 7.76 18.97
CA LYS A 214 -4.30 6.74 19.77
C LYS A 214 -3.76 6.55 21.18
N VAL A 215 -2.47 6.84 21.43
CA VAL A 215 -1.85 6.69 22.75
C VAL A 215 -1.96 7.99 23.53
N PHE A 216 -1.73 9.12 22.85
CA PHE A 216 -1.48 10.41 23.49
C PHE A 216 -2.67 11.38 23.46
N THR A 217 -3.75 11.05 22.75
CA THR A 217 -4.98 11.87 22.71
C THR A 217 -5.82 11.66 23.98
N THR A 218 -6.21 12.77 24.62
CA THR A 218 -6.92 12.75 25.91
C THR A 218 -8.39 12.48 25.81
N GLU A 219 -9.02 12.95 24.74
CA GLU A 219 -10.46 12.99 24.64
C GLU A 219 -10.97 11.87 23.75
N ASP A 220 -12.15 11.35 24.06
CA ASP A 220 -12.95 10.56 23.11
C ASP A 220 -13.50 11.49 22.01
N ASN A 221 -12.62 12.27 21.40
CA ASN A 221 -12.96 13.06 20.24
C ASN A 221 -13.24 12.09 19.09
N LYS A 222 -14.53 11.96 18.77
CA LYS A 222 -15.02 11.09 17.71
C LYS A 222 -14.33 11.34 16.37
N PHE A 223 -13.94 12.59 16.12
CA PHE A 223 -13.27 12.99 14.89
C PHE A 223 -11.83 12.46 14.83
N THR A 224 -11.04 12.68 15.89
CA THR A 224 -9.68 12.15 16.03
C THR A 224 -9.66 10.63 15.97
N ASN A 225 -10.65 9.97 16.58
CA ASN A 225 -10.79 8.52 16.50
C ASN A 225 -11.06 8.03 15.08
N SER A 226 -11.96 8.69 14.34
CA SER A 226 -12.25 8.37 12.93
C SER A 226 -11.01 8.56 12.06
N TYR A 227 -10.27 9.65 12.27
CA TYR A 227 -9.02 9.90 11.55
C TYR A 227 -7.98 8.83 11.83
N ALA A 228 -7.78 8.49 13.10
CA ALA A 228 -6.85 7.45 13.51
C ALA A 228 -7.23 6.07 12.94
N ASP A 229 -8.52 5.76 12.81
CA ASP A 229 -8.99 4.52 12.18
C ASP A 229 -8.73 4.51 10.66
N GLU A 230 -8.79 5.66 9.99
CA GLU A 230 -8.37 5.77 8.59
C GLU A 230 -6.86 5.58 8.45
N VAL A 231 -6.06 6.24 9.28
CA VAL A 231 -4.60 6.05 9.31
C VAL A 231 -4.27 4.58 9.57
N LEU A 232 -5.00 3.92 10.47
CA LEU A 232 -4.81 2.51 10.81
C LEU A 232 -5.07 1.59 9.61
N LYS A 233 -6.15 1.84 8.87
CA LYS A 233 -6.48 1.11 7.64
C LYS A 233 -5.41 1.29 6.58
N GLU A 234 -4.92 2.52 6.39
CA GLU A 234 -3.85 2.78 5.44
C GLU A 234 -2.54 2.11 5.85
N ALA A 235 -2.19 2.16 7.14
CA ALA A 235 -1.03 1.50 7.69
C ALA A 235 -1.05 -0.02 7.42
N LEU A 236 -2.21 -0.68 7.60
CA LEU A 236 -2.39 -2.10 7.27
C LEU A 236 -2.09 -2.46 5.80
N HIS A 237 -2.14 -1.49 4.89
CA HIS A 237 -1.85 -1.66 3.47
C HIS A 237 -0.42 -1.26 3.06
N LEU A 238 0.38 -0.73 3.97
CA LEU A 238 1.78 -0.41 3.70
C LEU A 238 2.65 -1.67 3.81
N GLU A 239 3.44 -1.95 2.77
CA GLU A 239 4.53 -2.91 2.86
C GLU A 239 5.58 -2.34 3.82
N LEU A 240 5.77 -3.02 4.94
CA LEU A 240 6.70 -2.62 5.99
C LEU A 240 7.98 -3.44 5.86
N GLU A 241 9.12 -2.82 6.17
CA GLU A 241 10.34 -3.55 6.52
C GLU A 241 10.01 -4.57 7.63
N GLU A 242 10.59 -5.77 7.60
CA GLU A 242 10.24 -6.86 8.53
C GLU A 242 10.26 -6.42 10.01
N GLU A 243 11.22 -5.56 10.38
CA GLU A 243 11.34 -5.02 11.74
C GLU A 243 10.22 -4.03 12.11
N LEU A 244 9.79 -3.20 11.16
CA LEU A 244 8.70 -2.27 11.39
C LEU A 244 7.34 -2.96 11.34
N HIS A 245 7.25 -4.04 10.56
CA HIS A 245 6.05 -4.83 10.38
C HIS A 245 5.57 -5.42 11.72
N TRP A 246 6.47 -6.03 12.50
CA TRP A 246 6.08 -6.60 13.79
C TRP A 246 5.73 -5.52 14.82
N LYS A 247 6.49 -4.41 14.91
CA LYS A 247 6.20 -3.29 15.83
C LYS A 247 4.82 -2.71 15.54
N MET A 248 4.55 -2.46 14.26
CA MET A 248 3.27 -1.92 13.83
C MET A 248 2.13 -2.91 14.06
N GLN A 249 2.31 -4.19 13.73
CA GLN A 249 1.28 -5.20 13.98
C GLN A 249 0.96 -5.37 15.46
N VAL A 250 1.95 -5.33 16.35
CA VAL A 250 1.72 -5.35 17.81
C VAL A 250 0.83 -4.16 18.21
N VAL A 251 1.16 -2.95 17.76
CA VAL A 251 0.38 -1.73 17.99
C VAL A 251 -1.06 -1.87 17.46
N ILE A 252 -1.23 -2.33 16.21
CA ILE A 252 -2.53 -2.51 15.56
C ILE A 252 -3.39 -3.52 16.32
N TYR A 253 -2.82 -4.68 16.69
CA TYR A 253 -3.52 -5.71 17.45
C TYR A 253 -3.93 -5.24 18.85
N GLY A 254 -3.08 -4.44 19.50
CA GLY A 254 -3.41 -3.79 20.76
C GLY A 254 -4.66 -2.93 20.66
N PHE A 255 -4.75 -2.12 19.60
CA PHE A 255 -5.93 -1.27 19.38
C PHE A 255 -7.17 -2.06 18.98
N TRP A 256 -7.03 -3.08 18.11
CA TRP A 256 -8.16 -3.90 17.66
C TRP A 256 -8.81 -4.67 18.82
N LEU A 257 -8.01 -5.20 19.75
CA LEU A 257 -8.47 -5.89 20.96
C LEU A 257 -9.36 -5.05 21.89
N LYS A 258 -9.27 -3.73 21.81
CA LYS A 258 -10.10 -2.80 22.60
C LYS A 258 -11.45 -2.51 21.93
N SER A 259 -11.50 -2.62 20.59
CA SER A 259 -12.69 -2.32 19.79
C SER A 259 -13.75 -3.42 19.83
N ASP A 260 -13.39 -4.65 20.19
CA ASP A 260 -14.25 -5.82 19.99
C ASP A 260 -14.80 -6.41 21.30
N GLN A 261 -15.99 -7.00 21.21
CA GLN A 261 -16.76 -7.56 22.33
C GLN A 261 -15.93 -8.57 23.16
N GLU A 262 -16.14 -8.60 24.49
CA GLU A 262 -15.39 -9.41 25.47
C GLU A 262 -15.12 -10.87 25.07
N LYS A 263 -16.00 -11.48 24.26
CA LYS A 263 -15.84 -12.85 23.75
C LYS A 263 -14.65 -13.03 22.80
N ASN A 264 -14.29 -12.01 22.01
CA ASN A 264 -13.16 -12.09 21.07
C ASN A 264 -11.81 -11.78 21.74
N LYS A 265 -11.83 -11.06 22.87
CA LYS A 265 -10.64 -10.69 23.65
C LYS A 265 -9.86 -11.91 24.12
N VAL A 266 -10.53 -12.92 24.69
CA VAL A 266 -9.86 -14.14 25.20
C VAL A 266 -9.25 -14.96 24.06
N LYS A 267 -9.94 -15.06 22.92
CA LYS A 267 -9.46 -15.81 21.75
C LYS A 267 -8.22 -15.14 21.14
N ALA A 268 -8.25 -13.81 21.00
CA ALA A 268 -7.13 -13.05 20.48
C ALA A 268 -5.94 -12.98 21.47
N GLN A 269 -6.17 -12.83 22.77
CA GLN A 269 -5.11 -12.91 23.80
C GLN A 269 -4.40 -14.27 23.80
N ASN A 270 -5.16 -15.38 23.69
CA ASN A 270 -4.58 -16.71 23.58
C ASN A 270 -3.78 -16.90 22.27
N LYS A 271 -4.22 -16.27 21.17
CA LYS A 271 -3.54 -16.31 19.88
C LYS A 271 -2.22 -15.52 19.93
N ILE A 272 -2.23 -14.32 20.51
CA ILE A 272 -1.03 -13.49 20.75
C ILE A 272 -0.04 -14.21 21.69
N ARG A 273 -0.53 -14.83 22.77
CA ARG A 273 0.33 -15.61 23.69
C ARG A 273 0.99 -16.81 22.99
N LYS A 274 0.28 -17.48 22.07
CA LYS A 274 0.86 -18.54 21.23
C LYS A 274 1.89 -17.98 20.25
N LEU A 275 1.59 -16.86 19.59
CA LEU A 275 2.51 -16.19 18.68
C LEU A 275 3.79 -15.77 19.40
N ARG A 276 3.69 -15.13 20.56
CA ARG A 276 4.85 -14.73 21.39
C ARG A 276 5.74 -15.93 21.74
N LYS A 277 5.16 -17.02 22.26
CA LYS A 277 5.90 -18.25 22.59
C LYS A 277 6.56 -18.92 21.38
N HIS A 278 6.00 -18.75 20.18
CA HIS A 278 6.58 -19.27 18.95
C HIS A 278 7.69 -18.35 18.43
N CYS A 279 7.50 -17.04 18.52
CA CYS A 279 8.49 -16.04 18.13
C CYS A 279 9.74 -16.06 19.01
N GLU A 280 9.59 -16.36 20.31
CA GLU A 280 10.72 -16.57 21.23
C GLU A 280 11.54 -17.81 20.90
N LYS A 281 10.99 -18.79 20.15
CA LYS A 281 11.66 -20.06 19.84
C LYS A 281 12.40 -20.07 18.50
N ASP A 282 11.92 -19.36 17.50
CA ASP A 282 12.55 -19.34 16.17
C ASP A 282 12.47 -17.94 15.54
N PRO A 283 13.47 -17.07 15.81
CA PRO A 283 13.48 -15.69 15.34
C PRO A 283 13.44 -15.56 13.81
N LYS A 284 13.95 -16.55 13.08
CA LYS A 284 14.10 -16.48 11.62
C LYS A 284 12.82 -16.85 10.86
N ASN A 285 11.85 -17.50 11.52
CA ASN A 285 10.57 -17.90 10.92
C ASN A 285 9.36 -17.11 11.46
N GLN A 286 9.62 -16.05 12.24
CA GLN A 286 8.61 -15.20 12.89
C GLN A 286 7.57 -14.67 11.90
N PHE A 287 8.03 -14.20 10.75
CA PHE A 287 7.21 -13.55 9.73
C PHE A 287 6.22 -14.50 9.05
N LYS A 288 6.67 -15.68 8.60
CA LYS A 288 5.84 -16.65 7.87
C LYS A 288 4.72 -17.23 8.73
N TYR A 289 4.98 -17.48 10.01
CA TYR A 289 3.98 -18.01 10.93
C TYR A 289 2.97 -16.95 11.38
N PHE A 290 3.42 -15.71 11.56
CA PHE A 290 2.55 -14.59 11.93
C PHE A 290 1.56 -14.27 10.81
N VAL A 291 2.02 -14.18 9.55
CA VAL A 291 1.17 -13.93 8.36
C VAL A 291 0.13 -15.04 8.14
N ASN A 292 0.52 -16.32 8.28
CA ASN A 292 -0.43 -17.44 8.20
C ASN A 292 -1.49 -17.40 9.31
N THR A 293 -1.10 -16.93 10.50
CA THR A 293 -2.01 -16.83 11.65
C THR A 293 -2.98 -15.65 11.51
N LEU A 294 -2.58 -14.60 10.79
CA LEU A 294 -3.33 -13.40 10.42
C LEU A 294 -4.40 -13.68 9.34
N ASN A 295 -4.05 -14.41 8.28
CA ASN A 295 -5.00 -14.82 7.23
C ASN A 295 -6.14 -15.73 7.73
N ILE A 296 -6.01 -16.29 8.94
CA ILE A 296 -7.05 -17.09 9.60
C ILE A 296 -7.86 -16.26 10.62
N ALA A 297 -7.46 -15.02 10.92
CA ALA A 297 -8.14 -14.14 11.88
C ALA A 297 -8.94 -13.00 11.24
N LEU A 298 -8.51 -12.52 10.07
CA LEU A 298 -9.31 -11.69 9.15
C LEU A 298 -10.31 -12.58 8.41
#